data_AF-A0A2E2NYD4-F1
#
_entry.id   AF-A0A2E2NYD4-F1
#
_cell.length_a   1.000
_cell.length_b   1.000
_cell.length_c   1.000
_cell.angle_alpha   90.00
_cell.angle_beta   90.00
_cell.angle_gamma   90.00
#
_symmetry.space_group_name_H-M   'P 1'
#
loop_
_entity.id
_entity.type
_entity.pdbx_description
1 polymer ?
#
loop_
_entity_poly.entity_id
_entity_poly.type
_entity_poly.pdbx_seq_one_letter_code
_entity_poly.pdbx_strand_id
1 'polypeptide(L)'
;MCAYAEARNTNFSWREINKPTASQMHILSLGTGGGGFELKGKSESQGWNLLKWAKSIPDIMMDGAIDTVAFQMQEIFNTLAEEHRSSYFRLDVPQLEDEDEDEDGVSEMRKREWDKEFRDYSADMTDASDENIRKLLAAGEKTLNHWRLKGLDGFLDGMVDLGS
;
A
#
# COMPACT_ATOMS: atom_id res chain seq x y z
N MET A 1 1.14 0.72 10.57
CA MET A 1 1.45 0.34 11.97
C MET A 1 0.97 1.33 13.03
N CYS A 2 1.27 2.63 12.95
CA CYS A 2 0.93 3.55 14.05
C CYS A 2 -0.56 3.54 14.42
N ALA A 3 -1.46 3.61 13.42
CA ALA A 3 -2.90 3.52 13.66
C ALA A 3 -3.32 2.24 14.41
N TYR A 4 -2.75 1.08 14.05
CA TYR A 4 -2.99 -0.17 14.77
C TYR A 4 -2.48 -0.09 16.22
N ALA A 5 -1.28 0.42 16.45
CA ALA A 5 -0.69 0.52 17.79
C ALA A 5 -1.47 1.48 18.70
N GLU A 6 -1.94 2.61 18.15
CA GLU A 6 -2.79 3.55 18.87
C GLU A 6 -4.15 2.92 19.20
N ALA A 7 -4.81 2.30 18.21
CA ALA A 7 -6.07 1.59 18.46
C ALA A 7 -5.90 0.50 19.53
N ARG A 8 -4.84 -0.30 19.45
CA ARG A 8 -4.49 -1.36 20.40
C ARG A 8 -4.34 -0.86 21.85
N ASN A 9 -3.97 0.41 22.02
CA ASN A 9 -3.77 1.04 23.33
C ASN A 9 -4.93 1.97 23.76
N THR A 10 -5.92 2.17 22.91
CA THR A 10 -7.06 3.06 23.16
C THR A 10 -8.16 2.36 23.95
N ASN A 11 -8.85 3.13 24.81
CA ASN A 11 -10.07 2.71 25.47
C ASN A 11 -11.29 3.24 24.71
N PHE A 12 -12.04 2.35 24.06
CA PHE A 12 -13.29 2.65 23.36
C PHE A 12 -14.47 2.41 24.31
N SER A 13 -14.63 3.29 25.30
CA SER A 13 -15.64 3.16 26.35
C SER A 13 -17.08 3.04 25.83
N TRP A 14 -17.39 3.68 24.70
CA TRP A 14 -18.69 3.63 24.02
C TRP A 14 -19.01 2.28 23.37
N ARG A 15 -18.02 1.39 23.18
CA ARG A 15 -18.23 -0.02 22.81
C ARG A 15 -17.90 -0.98 23.95
N GLU A 16 -17.59 -0.47 25.14
CA GLU A 16 -17.09 -1.28 26.27
C GLU A 16 -15.82 -2.09 25.92
N ILE A 17 -15.03 -1.62 24.95
CA ILE A 17 -13.79 -2.28 24.51
C ILE A 17 -12.59 -1.50 25.07
N ASN A 18 -11.83 -2.13 25.95
CA ASN A 18 -10.58 -1.58 26.47
C ASN A 18 -9.37 -2.27 25.82
N LYS A 19 -8.54 -1.53 25.09
CA LYS A 19 -7.34 -2.03 24.41
C LYS A 19 -7.64 -3.22 23.48
N PRO A 20 -8.35 -3.00 22.35
CA PRO A 20 -8.80 -4.06 21.45
C PRO A 20 -7.64 -4.95 20.99
N THR A 21 -7.88 -6.25 20.89
CA THR A 21 -6.94 -7.20 20.27
C THR A 21 -7.04 -7.16 18.74
N ALA A 22 -6.09 -7.78 18.04
CA ALA A 22 -6.09 -7.81 16.58
C ALA A 22 -7.36 -8.44 15.98
N SER A 23 -7.91 -9.49 16.60
CA SER A 23 -9.18 -10.11 16.17
C SER A 23 -10.40 -9.20 16.34
N GLN A 24 -10.28 -8.12 17.12
CA GLN A 24 -11.34 -7.14 17.32
C GLN A 24 -11.18 -5.92 16.41
N MET A 25 -10.26 -5.97 15.45
CA MET A 25 -9.97 -4.87 14.53
C MET A 25 -10.16 -5.32 13.09
N HIS A 26 -10.88 -4.51 12.32
CA HIS A 26 -10.89 -4.56 10.86
C HIS A 26 -10.14 -3.33 10.34
N ILE A 27 -9.13 -3.54 9.50
CA ILE A 27 -8.19 -2.50 9.10
C ILE A 27 -8.06 -2.46 7.59
N LEU A 28 -8.53 -1.36 7.00
CA LEU A 28 -8.24 -0.96 5.63
C LEU A 28 -7.02 -0.04 5.64
N SER A 29 -5.95 -0.45 4.96
CA SER A 29 -4.75 0.36 4.74
C SER A 29 -4.77 0.91 3.34
N LEU A 30 -4.76 2.24 3.20
CA LEU A 30 -4.72 2.91 1.89
C LEU A 30 -3.28 3.32 1.56
N GLY A 31 -2.74 2.78 0.48
CA GLY A 31 -1.48 3.19 -0.10
C GLY A 31 -1.67 4.24 -1.19
N THR A 32 -0.60 4.98 -1.47
CA THR A 32 -0.56 6.04 -2.49
C THR A 32 0.11 5.59 -3.78
N GLY A 33 0.35 4.28 -3.94
CA GLY A 33 1.27 3.74 -4.92
C GLY A 33 2.73 3.99 -4.55
N GLY A 34 3.06 4.29 -3.29
CA GLY A 34 4.46 4.17 -2.85
C GLY A 34 4.84 2.69 -2.78
N GLY A 35 6.06 2.33 -3.14
CA GLY A 35 6.46 0.93 -3.35
C GLY A 35 7.09 0.74 -4.73
N GLY A 36 8.13 -0.08 -4.82
CA GLY A 36 8.81 -0.39 -6.09
C GLY A 36 9.82 0.67 -6.54
N PHE A 37 10.42 1.41 -5.60
CA PHE A 37 11.44 2.40 -5.95
C PHE A 37 12.66 1.75 -6.62
N GLU A 38 12.83 2.02 -7.91
CA GLU A 38 14.04 1.64 -8.64
C GLU A 38 15.09 2.75 -8.60
N LEU A 39 16.18 2.47 -7.87
CA LEU A 39 17.32 3.37 -7.81
C LEU A 39 18.05 3.40 -9.17
N LYS A 40 17.71 4.41 -9.99
CA LYS A 40 18.34 4.62 -11.31
C LYS A 40 19.85 4.72 -11.15
N GLY A 41 20.60 3.89 -11.90
CA GLY A 41 22.06 3.87 -11.84
C GLY A 41 22.63 3.17 -10.60
N LYS A 42 21.91 2.18 -10.03
CA LYS A 42 22.37 1.33 -8.92
C LYS A 42 23.78 0.77 -9.15
N SER A 43 24.13 0.39 -10.38
CA SER A 43 25.48 -0.08 -10.76
C SER A 43 26.58 0.97 -10.58
N GLU A 44 26.25 2.25 -10.59
CA GLU A 44 27.17 3.38 -10.43
C GLU A 44 27.14 3.98 -9.00
N SER A 45 26.34 3.40 -8.10
CA SER A 45 26.12 3.89 -6.73
C SER A 45 27.41 3.99 -5.90
N GLN A 46 28.41 3.15 -6.20
CA GLN A 46 29.75 3.18 -5.61
C GLN A 46 30.46 4.54 -5.82
N GLY A 47 30.12 5.28 -6.88
CA GLY A 47 30.70 6.59 -7.21
C GLY A 47 29.84 7.79 -6.81
N TRP A 48 28.75 7.58 -6.07
CA TRP A 48 27.85 8.68 -5.72
C TRP A 48 28.42 9.59 -4.64
N ASN A 49 28.29 10.91 -4.86
CA ASN A 49 28.61 11.91 -3.87
C ASN A 49 27.50 12.06 -2.82
N LEU A 50 27.79 12.76 -1.71
CA LEU A 50 26.88 12.95 -0.58
C LEU A 50 25.53 13.57 -0.99
N LEU A 51 25.52 14.48 -1.98
CA LEU A 51 24.28 15.12 -2.47
C LEU A 51 23.37 14.15 -3.21
N LYS A 52 23.92 13.19 -3.97
CA LYS A 52 23.12 12.13 -4.61
C LYS A 52 22.53 11.19 -3.57
N TRP A 53 23.31 10.78 -2.57
CA TRP A 53 22.80 9.96 -1.46
C TRP A 53 21.71 10.67 -0.65
N ALA A 54 21.90 11.94 -0.32
CA ALA A 54 20.91 12.72 0.42
C ALA A 54 19.55 12.83 -0.30
N LYS A 55 19.54 12.80 -1.64
CA LYS A 55 18.29 12.78 -2.42
C LYS A 55 17.62 11.41 -2.44
N SER A 56 18.38 10.32 -2.49
CA SER A 56 17.81 8.97 -2.66
C SER A 56 17.47 8.25 -1.36
N ILE A 57 18.13 8.57 -0.25
CA ILE A 57 17.88 7.93 1.05
C ILE A 57 16.41 8.06 1.51
N PRO A 58 15.75 9.24 1.42
CA PRO A 58 14.35 9.36 1.81
C PRO A 58 13.44 8.40 1.05
N ASP A 59 13.62 8.29 -0.27
CA ASP A 59 12.82 7.41 -1.12
C ASP A 59 13.04 5.93 -0.75
N ILE A 60 14.31 5.50 -0.60
CA ILE A 60 14.66 4.13 -0.17
C ILE A 60 14.04 3.80 1.19
N MET A 61 14.13 4.74 2.15
CA MET A 61 13.59 4.55 3.49
C MET A 61 12.06 4.46 3.47
N MET A 62 11.41 5.28 2.66
CA MET A 62 9.95 5.30 2.55
C MET A 62 9.42 4.02 1.89
N ASP A 63 10.09 3.54 0.84
CA ASP A 63 9.82 2.28 0.17
C ASP A 63 9.94 1.09 1.15
N GLY A 64 11.08 0.97 1.83
CA GLY A 64 11.30 -0.09 2.82
C GLY A 64 10.34 -0.03 4.01
N ALA A 65 9.93 1.17 4.44
CA ALA A 65 8.94 1.33 5.50
C ALA A 65 7.54 0.87 5.07
N ILE A 66 7.15 1.14 3.82
CA ILE A 66 5.88 0.70 3.24
C ILE A 66 5.78 -0.83 3.27
N ASP A 67 6.80 -1.51 2.76
CA ASP A 67 6.84 -2.98 2.67
C ASP A 67 6.91 -3.63 4.04
N THR A 68 7.78 -3.13 4.91
CA THR A 68 7.94 -3.67 6.26
C THR A 68 6.64 -3.57 7.06
N VAL A 69 5.93 -2.44 6.95
CA VAL A 69 4.66 -2.25 7.65
C VAL A 69 3.57 -3.15 7.08
N ALA A 70 3.51 -3.32 5.75
CA ALA A 70 2.55 -4.23 5.13
C ALA A 70 2.79 -5.67 5.59
N PHE A 71 4.04 -6.13 5.52
CA PHE A 71 4.45 -7.47 5.96
C PHE A 71 4.13 -7.71 7.45
N GLN A 72 4.50 -6.76 8.33
CA GLN A 72 4.23 -6.89 9.76
C GLN A 72 2.72 -6.98 10.07
N MET A 73 1.90 -6.20 9.36
CA MET A 73 0.44 -6.28 9.50
C MET A 73 -0.08 -7.63 9.03
N GLN A 74 0.35 -8.11 7.86
CA GLN A 74 -0.03 -9.43 7.36
C GLN A 74 0.32 -10.53 8.35
N GLU A 75 1.54 -10.54 8.89
CA GLU A 75 1.96 -11.53 9.88
C GLU A 75 1.10 -11.52 11.15
N ILE A 76 0.77 -10.33 11.66
CA ILE A 76 -0.13 -10.22 12.82
C ILE A 76 -1.48 -10.89 12.53
N PHE A 77 -2.10 -10.58 11.39
CA PHE A 77 -3.43 -11.10 11.07
C PHE A 77 -3.41 -12.58 10.64
N ASN A 78 -2.33 -13.04 10.01
CA ASN A 78 -2.12 -14.45 9.64
C ASN A 78 -2.03 -15.37 10.86
N THR A 79 -1.59 -14.84 12.02
CA THR A 79 -1.56 -15.61 13.28
C THR A 79 -2.94 -15.85 13.91
N LEU A 80 -3.98 -15.15 13.43
CA LEU A 80 -5.34 -15.26 13.98
C LEU A 80 -6.08 -16.51 13.46
N ALA A 81 -7.24 -16.77 14.09
CA ALA A 81 -8.20 -17.75 13.59
C ALA A 81 -8.69 -17.36 12.19
N GLU A 82 -9.07 -18.36 11.39
CA GLU A 82 -9.41 -18.20 9.96
C GLU A 82 -10.42 -17.08 9.70
N GLU A 83 -11.46 -16.98 10.54
CA GLU A 83 -12.49 -15.93 10.50
C GLU A 83 -11.95 -14.50 10.65
N HIS A 84 -10.76 -14.33 11.22
CA HIS A 84 -10.15 -13.02 11.45
C HIS A 84 -8.93 -12.75 10.56
N ARG A 85 -8.42 -13.73 9.81
CA ARG A 85 -7.22 -13.53 8.97
C ARG A 85 -7.43 -12.50 7.88
N SER A 86 -8.63 -12.44 7.30
CA SER A 86 -9.03 -11.48 6.27
C SER A 86 -9.41 -10.10 6.83
N SER A 87 -9.17 -9.83 8.11
CA SER A 87 -9.51 -8.54 8.75
C SER A 87 -8.54 -7.40 8.43
N TYR A 88 -7.49 -7.67 7.65
CA TYR A 88 -6.56 -6.68 7.16
C TYR A 88 -6.55 -6.70 5.64
N PHE A 89 -6.79 -5.55 5.02
CA PHE A 89 -6.70 -5.36 3.59
C PHE A 89 -5.86 -4.13 3.28
N ARG A 90 -4.86 -4.28 2.41
CA ARG A 90 -4.10 -3.16 1.89
C ARG A 90 -4.54 -2.87 0.46
N LEU A 91 -5.15 -1.70 0.28
CA LEU A 91 -5.50 -1.16 -1.02
C LEU A 91 -4.36 -0.25 -1.48
N ASP A 92 -3.60 -0.68 -2.49
CA ASP A 92 -2.52 0.10 -3.07
C ASP A 92 -2.63 0.14 -4.60
N VAL A 93 -1.87 1.01 -5.25
CA VAL A 93 -1.82 1.03 -6.72
C VAL A 93 -1.23 -0.29 -7.20
N PRO A 94 -1.91 -1.06 -8.08
CA PRO A 94 -1.46 -2.37 -8.51
C PRO A 94 -0.05 -2.33 -9.09
N GLN A 95 0.79 -3.27 -8.67
CA GLN A 95 2.07 -3.53 -9.31
C GLN A 95 1.96 -4.74 -10.23
N LEU A 96 2.86 -4.83 -11.20
CA LEU A 96 2.82 -5.93 -12.16
C LEU A 96 3.16 -7.27 -11.47
N GLU A 97 3.95 -7.24 -10.40
CA GLU A 97 4.21 -8.41 -9.55
C GLU A 97 2.94 -8.92 -8.83
N ASP A 98 1.87 -8.13 -8.72
CA ASP A 98 0.59 -8.55 -8.13
C ASP A 98 -0.25 -9.45 -9.08
N GLU A 99 0.19 -9.63 -10.33
CA GLU A 99 -0.48 -10.43 -11.38
C GLU A 99 0.27 -11.72 -11.74
N ASP A 100 1.60 -11.75 -11.63
CA ASP A 100 2.44 -12.84 -12.12
C ASP A 100 3.27 -13.46 -10.94
N GLU A 101 3.01 -14.73 -10.57
CA GLU A 101 3.78 -15.47 -9.53
C GLU A 101 5.22 -15.83 -9.98
N ASP A 102 5.53 -15.68 -11.27
CA ASP A 102 6.81 -16.02 -11.88
C ASP A 102 7.64 -14.75 -12.18
N GLU A 103 8.32 -14.27 -11.14
CA GLU A 103 9.15 -13.05 -11.04
C GLU A 103 10.17 -12.87 -12.19
N ASP A 104 10.59 -13.96 -12.85
CA ASP A 104 11.68 -13.99 -13.84
C ASP A 104 11.27 -13.63 -15.29
N GLY A 105 9.97 -13.43 -15.56
CA GLY A 105 9.44 -13.35 -16.93
C GLY A 105 8.99 -11.96 -17.43
N VAL A 106 8.97 -10.95 -16.55
CA VAL A 106 8.32 -9.68 -16.89
C VAL A 106 9.24 -8.81 -17.76
N SER A 107 8.87 -8.62 -19.02
CA SER A 107 9.62 -7.69 -19.88
C SER A 107 9.51 -6.25 -19.37
N GLU A 108 10.63 -5.51 -19.40
CA GLU A 108 10.70 -4.06 -19.16
C GLU A 108 9.63 -3.26 -19.92
N MET A 109 9.27 -3.74 -21.12
CA MET A 109 8.24 -3.13 -21.95
C MET A 109 6.85 -3.25 -21.31
N ARG A 110 6.48 -4.45 -20.85
CA ARG A 110 5.22 -4.70 -20.13
C ARG A 110 5.15 -3.90 -18.83
N LYS A 111 6.25 -3.85 -18.05
CA LYS A 111 6.32 -3.07 -16.81
C LYS A 111 6.07 -1.57 -17.06
N ARG A 112 6.68 -1.01 -18.12
CA ARG A 112 6.44 0.39 -18.51
C ARG A 112 5.01 0.66 -18.99
N GLU A 113 4.41 -0.28 -19.70
CA GLU A 113 3.02 -0.16 -20.13
C GLU A 113 2.08 -0.18 -18.93
N TRP A 114 2.34 -1.06 -17.96
CA TRP A 114 1.60 -1.14 -16.70
C TRP A 114 1.74 0.15 -15.86
N ASP A 115 2.96 0.63 -15.67
CA ASP A 115 3.20 1.89 -14.94
C ASP A 115 2.50 3.06 -15.64
N LYS A 116 2.51 3.10 -16.97
CA LYS A 116 1.78 4.12 -17.71
C LYS A 116 0.27 3.96 -17.58
N GLU A 117 -0.24 2.75 -17.36
CA GLU A 117 -1.66 2.53 -17.16
C GLU A 117 -2.12 2.99 -15.78
N PHE A 118 -1.42 2.61 -14.72
CA PHE A 118 -1.84 2.84 -13.33
C PHE A 118 -1.21 4.08 -12.68
N ARG A 119 -0.08 4.57 -13.20
CA ARG A 119 0.75 5.63 -12.60
C ARG A 119 1.07 6.77 -13.58
N ASP A 120 0.13 7.12 -14.46
CA ASP A 120 0.24 8.29 -15.35
C ASP A 120 -0.04 9.62 -14.62
N TYR A 121 0.55 9.80 -13.45
CA TYR A 121 0.49 11.02 -12.65
C TYR A 121 1.90 11.43 -12.20
N SER A 122 2.08 12.72 -11.93
CA SER A 122 3.31 13.23 -11.35
C SER A 122 3.46 12.70 -9.93
N ALA A 123 4.60 12.06 -9.65
CA ALA A 123 5.01 11.67 -8.30
C ALA A 123 5.51 12.86 -7.47
N ASP A 124 5.66 14.04 -8.07
CA ASP A 124 5.97 15.26 -7.34
C ASP A 124 4.74 15.67 -6.52
N MET A 125 4.84 15.48 -5.20
CA MET A 125 3.79 15.83 -4.24
C MET A 125 3.45 17.33 -4.22
N THR A 126 4.26 18.18 -4.85
CA THR A 126 4.00 19.62 -4.98
C THR A 126 3.23 19.99 -6.24
N ASP A 127 3.10 19.05 -7.20
CA ASP A 127 2.32 19.24 -8.42
C ASP A 127 0.83 19.03 -8.14
N ALA A 128 0.21 20.07 -7.59
CA ALA A 128 -1.24 20.15 -7.38
C ALA A 128 -1.97 20.75 -8.59
N SER A 129 -1.42 20.62 -9.80
CA SER A 129 -2.11 21.09 -11.01
C SER A 129 -3.42 20.33 -11.25
N ASP A 130 -4.40 21.00 -11.85
CA ASP A 130 -5.68 20.37 -12.21
C ASP A 130 -5.49 19.12 -13.09
N GLU A 131 -4.46 19.13 -13.94
CA GLU A 131 -4.09 17.99 -14.76
C GLU A 131 -3.61 16.81 -13.91
N ASN A 132 -2.69 17.05 -12.98
CA ASN A 132 -2.19 16.00 -12.10
C ASN A 132 -3.30 15.46 -11.17
N ILE A 133 -4.18 16.32 -10.68
CA ILE A 133 -5.34 15.91 -9.88
C ILE A 133 -6.27 14.99 -10.69
N ARG A 134 -6.56 15.31 -11.96
CA ARG A 134 -7.39 14.43 -12.82
C ARG A 134 -6.73 13.09 -13.06
N LYS A 135 -5.41 13.07 -13.26
CA LYS A 135 -4.62 11.85 -13.44
C LYS A 135 -4.63 10.98 -12.18
N LEU A 136 -4.47 11.59 -11.00
CA LEU A 136 -4.59 10.92 -9.70
C LEU A 136 -5.99 10.33 -9.49
N LEU A 137 -7.05 11.07 -9.84
CA LEU A 137 -8.42 10.56 -9.75
C LEU A 137 -8.63 9.36 -10.67
N ALA A 138 -8.16 9.44 -11.92
CA ALA A 138 -8.24 8.33 -12.86
C ALA A 138 -7.44 7.10 -12.38
N ALA A 139 -6.25 7.30 -11.82
CA ALA A 139 -5.46 6.23 -11.22
C ALA A 139 -6.17 5.59 -10.01
N GLY A 140 -6.80 6.39 -9.17
CA GLY A 140 -7.62 5.92 -8.06
C GLY A 140 -8.81 5.09 -8.52
N GLU A 141 -9.52 5.51 -9.56
CA GLU A 141 -10.65 4.77 -10.14
C GLU A 141 -10.20 3.42 -10.74
N LYS A 142 -9.08 3.40 -11.47
CA LYS A 142 -8.50 2.15 -11.99
C LYS A 142 -8.09 1.19 -10.87
N THR A 143 -7.43 1.73 -9.84
CA THR A 143 -7.03 0.97 -8.65
C THR A 143 -8.27 0.35 -7.98
N LEU A 144 -9.32 1.14 -7.77
CA LEU A 144 -10.56 0.65 -7.17
C LEU A 144 -11.18 -0.49 -8.00
N ASN A 145 -11.29 -0.30 -9.32
CA ASN A 145 -11.88 -1.30 -10.21
C ASN A 145 -11.06 -2.59 -10.26
N HIS A 146 -9.73 -2.51 -10.23
CA HIS A 146 -8.84 -3.67 -10.13
C HIS A 146 -9.12 -4.46 -8.84
N TRP A 147 -9.12 -3.79 -7.69
CA TRP A 147 -9.26 -4.46 -6.39
C TRP A 147 -10.67 -4.94 -6.07
N ARG A 148 -11.71 -4.36 -6.70
CA ARG A 148 -13.07 -4.93 -6.65
C ARG A 148 -13.11 -6.39 -7.10
N LEU A 149 -12.42 -6.70 -8.19
CA LEU A 149 -12.32 -8.07 -8.71
C LEU A 149 -11.50 -8.98 -7.80
N LYS A 150 -10.63 -8.41 -6.94
CA LYS A 150 -9.79 -9.12 -5.96
C LYS A 150 -10.36 -9.11 -4.54
N GLY A 151 -11.66 -8.88 -4.38
CA GLY A 151 -12.37 -9.06 -3.10
C GLY A 151 -12.49 -7.81 -2.23
N LEU A 152 -12.17 -6.62 -2.74
CA LEU A 152 -12.38 -5.37 -1.99
C LEU A 152 -13.83 -5.18 -1.56
N ASP A 153 -14.81 -5.46 -2.43
CA ASP A 153 -16.22 -5.27 -2.09
C ASP A 153 -16.65 -6.18 -0.92
N GLY A 154 -16.24 -7.45 -0.93
CA GLY A 154 -16.51 -8.38 0.17
C GLY A 154 -15.82 -7.97 1.49
N PHE A 155 -14.62 -7.39 1.41
CA PHE A 155 -13.94 -6.83 2.58
C PHE A 155 -14.71 -5.62 3.15
N LEU A 156 -15.20 -4.72 2.28
CA LEU A 156 -15.95 -3.55 2.69
C LEU A 156 -17.32 -3.91 3.28
N ASP A 157 -18.01 -4.91 2.72
CA ASP A 157 -19.26 -5.44 3.28
C ASP A 157 -19.05 -5.91 4.72
N GLY A 158 -17.97 -6.66 4.99
CA GLY A 158 -17.59 -7.07 6.35
C GLY A 158 -17.33 -5.90 7.32
N MET A 159 -16.81 -4.77 6.83
CA MET A 159 -16.64 -3.56 7.66
C MET A 159 -17.97 -2.90 8.01
N VAL A 160 -18.93 -2.87 7.08
CA VAL A 160 -20.24 -2.26 7.28
C VAL A 160 -21.08 -3.10 8.23
N ASP A 161 -21.07 -4.41 8.07
CA ASP A 161 -21.82 -5.36 8.92
C ASP A 161 -21.33 -5.38 10.38
N LEU A 162 -20.04 -5.11 10.62
CA LEU A 162 -19.48 -4.90 11.97
C LEU A 162 -19.85 -3.53 12.59
N GLY A 163 -20.33 -2.60 11.77
CA GLY A 163 -20.69 -1.24 12.16
C GLY A 163 -22.16 -1.06 12.53
N SER A 164 -23.05 -1.95 12.07
CA SER A 164 -24.49 -2.00 12.32
C SER A 164 -24.86 -2.83 13.54
#